data_AF-A0A418GMX9-F1
#
_entry.id   AF-A0A418GMX9-F1
#
_cell.length_a   1.000
_cell.length_b   1.000
_cell.length_c   1.000
_cell.angle_alpha   90.00
_cell.angle_beta   90.00
_cell.angle_gamma   90.00
#
_symmetry.space_group_name_H-M   'P 1'
#
loop_
_entity.id
_entity.type
_entity.pdbx_description
1 polymer ?
#
loop_
_entity_poly.entity_id
_entity_poly.type
_entity_poly.pdbx_seq_one_letter_code
_entity_poly.pdbx_strand_id
1 'polypeptide(L)'
;VWTSLVPVVLMAMRAIAEMILPKGHAFLPVAEFLGDPVMATLIAVLIAMFTFGLNRGRSMDQINDTLVSSIKIIAMMLLIIGGGGAFKQVLVDSGVDKYIASMMHETNISPLLMAWSIAAVLRIALGSATVAAITAGGIAAPLIATTGVSPELMVIAVGSGSVIFSHVNDPGFWLFKEYFNLTIGETIKSWSMLETIISVCGLVGCLLLNMVI
;
A
#
# COMPACT_ATOMS: atom_id res chain seq x y z
N VAL A 1 -11.07 -25.38 -4.04
CA VAL A 1 -9.80 -25.09 -3.35
C VAL A 1 -8.74 -24.61 -4.34
N TRP A 2 -8.52 -25.29 -5.47
CA TRP A 2 -7.54 -24.87 -6.48
C TRP A 2 -7.77 -23.47 -7.09
N THR A 3 -9.03 -23.04 -7.24
CA THR A 3 -9.38 -21.72 -7.81
C THR A 3 -8.71 -20.54 -7.10
N SER A 4 -8.60 -20.57 -5.77
CA SER A 4 -8.00 -19.46 -5.00
C SER A 4 -6.48 -19.41 -5.13
N LEU A 5 -5.85 -20.48 -5.61
CA LEU A 5 -4.40 -20.55 -5.83
C LEU A 5 -3.99 -20.06 -7.22
N VAL A 6 -4.94 -19.94 -8.16
CA VAL A 6 -4.68 -19.48 -9.53
C VAL A 6 -3.82 -18.23 -9.60
N PRO A 7 -4.13 -17.10 -8.91
CA PRO A 7 -3.34 -15.89 -9.09
C PRO A 7 -1.92 -16.07 -8.54
N VAL A 8 -1.76 -16.81 -7.45
CA VAL A 8 -0.45 -17.12 -6.85
C VAL A 8 0.40 -17.96 -7.81
N VAL A 9 -0.19 -18.98 -8.44
CA VAL A 9 0.51 -19.84 -9.40
C VAL A 9 0.93 -19.06 -10.64
N LEU A 10 0.07 -18.18 -11.17
CA LEU A 10 0.40 -17.34 -12.34
C LEU A 10 1.53 -16.34 -12.03
N MET A 11 1.47 -15.68 -10.87
CA MET A 11 2.53 -14.76 -10.42
C MET A 11 3.85 -15.52 -10.18
N ALA A 12 3.80 -16.71 -9.57
CA ALA A 12 4.98 -17.54 -9.34
C ALA A 12 5.59 -18.04 -10.66
N MET A 13 4.76 -18.40 -11.65
CA MET A 13 5.22 -18.80 -12.98
C MET A 13 6.03 -17.69 -13.65
N ARG A 14 5.57 -16.44 -13.57
CA ARG A 14 6.32 -15.28 -14.06
C ARG A 14 7.66 -15.11 -13.36
N ALA A 15 7.66 -15.15 -12.02
CA ALA A 15 8.89 -14.99 -11.25
C ALA A 15 9.94 -16.06 -11.59
N ILE A 16 9.51 -17.33 -11.75
CA ILE A 16 10.38 -18.43 -12.16
C ILE A 16 10.86 -18.24 -13.60
N ALA A 17 9.98 -17.81 -14.51
CA ALA A 17 10.32 -17.55 -15.90
C ALA A 17 11.37 -16.44 -16.04
N GLU A 18 11.22 -15.32 -15.31
CA GLU A 18 12.18 -14.22 -15.28
C GLU A 18 13.55 -14.65 -14.71
N MET A 19 13.56 -15.61 -13.78
CA MET A 19 14.78 -16.09 -13.14
C MET A 19 15.57 -17.10 -13.98
N ILE A 20 14.89 -17.94 -14.78
CA ILE A 20 15.50 -19.06 -15.52
C ILE A 20 15.72 -18.74 -17.00
N LEU A 21 14.83 -17.95 -17.63
CA LEU A 21 14.87 -17.75 -19.07
C LEU A 21 15.80 -16.59 -19.48
N PRO A 22 16.51 -16.70 -20.62
CA PRO A 22 17.29 -15.61 -21.16
C PRO A 22 16.41 -14.41 -21.54
N LYS A 23 16.94 -13.18 -21.35
CA LYS A 23 16.27 -11.95 -21.79
C LYS A 23 16.00 -12.02 -23.30
N GLY A 24 14.72 -11.95 -23.69
CA GLY A 24 14.27 -12.04 -25.08
C GLY A 24 13.66 -13.38 -25.51
N HIS A 25 13.52 -14.35 -24.60
CA HIS A 25 12.83 -15.60 -24.88
C HIS A 25 11.34 -15.35 -25.23
N ALA A 26 10.81 -16.02 -26.26
CA ALA A 26 9.44 -15.79 -26.76
C ALA A 26 8.34 -16.08 -25.72
N PHE A 27 8.65 -16.86 -24.67
CA PHE A 27 7.74 -17.15 -23.57
C PHE A 27 7.71 -16.05 -22.48
N LEU A 28 8.72 -15.19 -22.40
CA LEU A 28 8.79 -14.14 -21.37
C LEU A 28 7.58 -13.19 -21.43
N PRO A 29 7.21 -12.63 -22.60
CA PRO A 29 6.08 -11.70 -22.68
C PRO A 29 4.74 -12.33 -22.27
N VAL A 30 4.56 -13.63 -22.55
CA VAL A 30 3.36 -14.37 -22.16
C VAL A 30 3.32 -14.58 -20.64
N ALA A 31 4.45 -14.97 -20.05
CA ALA A 31 4.59 -15.13 -18.61
C ALA A 31 4.43 -13.79 -17.88
N GLU A 32 5.00 -12.71 -18.40
CA GLU A 32 4.84 -11.34 -17.88
C GLU A 32 3.39 -10.89 -17.89
N PHE A 33 2.66 -11.12 -18.99
CA PHE A 33 1.25 -10.76 -19.11
C PHE A 33 0.36 -11.59 -18.17
N LEU A 34 0.52 -12.92 -18.15
CA LEU A 34 -0.33 -13.79 -17.35
C LEU A 34 -0.02 -13.70 -15.84
N GLY A 35 1.23 -13.47 -15.49
CA GLY A 35 1.67 -13.32 -14.10
C GLY A 35 1.69 -11.87 -13.61
N ASP A 36 1.28 -10.90 -14.43
CA ASP A 36 0.97 -9.56 -13.94
C ASP A 36 -0.13 -9.65 -12.85
N PRO A 37 0.04 -9.05 -11.66
CA PRO A 37 -0.93 -9.17 -10.59
C PRO A 37 -2.36 -8.75 -10.97
N VAL A 38 -2.52 -7.73 -11.83
CA VAL A 38 -3.85 -7.27 -12.27
C VAL A 38 -4.48 -8.30 -13.19
N MET A 39 -3.72 -8.82 -14.16
CA MET A 39 -4.22 -9.86 -15.06
C MET A 39 -4.48 -11.19 -14.35
N ALA A 40 -3.58 -11.62 -13.47
CA ALA A 40 -3.68 -12.85 -12.70
C ALA A 40 -4.92 -12.84 -11.79
N THR A 41 -5.19 -11.73 -11.11
CA THR A 41 -6.38 -11.57 -10.26
C THR A 41 -7.66 -11.48 -11.09
N LEU A 42 -7.64 -10.81 -12.25
CA LEU A 42 -8.77 -10.81 -13.17
C LEU A 42 -9.11 -12.23 -13.64
N ILE A 43 -8.13 -12.99 -14.11
CA ILE A 43 -8.30 -14.38 -14.54
C ILE A 43 -8.84 -15.23 -13.38
N ALA A 44 -8.31 -15.05 -12.17
CA ALA A 44 -8.79 -15.76 -10.99
C ALA A 44 -10.28 -15.46 -10.69
N VAL A 45 -10.72 -14.21 -10.82
CA VAL A 45 -12.13 -13.83 -10.65
C VAL A 45 -13.01 -14.47 -11.74
N LEU A 46 -12.57 -14.47 -13.00
CA LEU A 46 -13.30 -15.15 -14.09
C LEU A 46 -13.47 -16.65 -13.81
N ILE A 47 -12.40 -17.33 -13.38
CA ILE A 47 -12.45 -18.75 -13.03
C ILE A 47 -13.31 -18.97 -11.77
N ALA A 48 -13.28 -18.05 -10.81
CA ALA A 48 -14.12 -18.11 -9.61
C ALA A 48 -15.62 -17.98 -9.93
N MET A 49 -16.00 -17.10 -10.85
CA MET A 49 -17.40 -17.00 -11.31
C MET A 49 -17.90 -18.33 -11.89
N PHE A 50 -17.05 -19.04 -12.64
CA PHE A 50 -17.40 -20.35 -13.17
C PHE A 50 -17.40 -21.44 -12.08
N THR A 51 -16.28 -21.61 -11.36
CA THR A 51 -16.08 -22.74 -10.43
C THR A 51 -16.88 -22.63 -9.14
N PHE A 52 -17.05 -21.44 -8.57
CA PHE A 52 -17.83 -21.21 -7.34
C PHE A 52 -19.25 -20.68 -7.60
N GLY A 53 -19.53 -20.21 -8.82
CA GLY A 53 -20.87 -19.78 -9.23
C GLY A 53 -21.58 -20.85 -10.08
N LEU A 54 -21.35 -20.81 -11.39
CA LEU A 54 -22.10 -21.59 -12.38
C LEU A 54 -22.00 -23.11 -12.15
N ASN A 55 -20.79 -23.62 -11.88
CA ASN A 55 -20.55 -25.05 -11.63
C ASN A 55 -21.14 -25.54 -10.30
N ARG A 56 -21.65 -24.64 -9.46
CA ARG A 56 -22.38 -24.95 -8.22
C ARG A 56 -23.89 -24.73 -8.35
N GLY A 57 -24.38 -24.50 -9.57
CA GLY A 57 -25.80 -24.28 -9.86
C GLY A 57 -26.32 -22.89 -9.47
N ARG A 58 -25.45 -21.92 -9.17
CA ARG A 58 -25.87 -20.53 -8.92
C ARG A 58 -26.22 -19.84 -10.23
N SER A 59 -27.29 -19.04 -10.25
CA SER A 59 -27.63 -18.23 -11.41
C SER A 59 -26.65 -17.08 -11.61
N MET A 60 -26.59 -16.53 -12.82
CA MET A 60 -25.72 -15.39 -13.11
C MET A 60 -26.10 -14.16 -12.27
N ASP A 61 -27.38 -13.98 -11.98
CA ASP A 61 -27.87 -12.89 -11.11
C ASP A 61 -27.31 -13.02 -9.68
N GLN A 62 -27.34 -14.23 -9.11
CA GLN A 62 -26.78 -14.48 -7.78
C GLN A 62 -25.27 -14.25 -7.70
N ILE A 63 -24.55 -14.54 -8.79
CA ILE A 63 -23.12 -14.26 -8.90
C ILE A 63 -22.89 -12.75 -8.96
N ASN A 64 -23.68 -12.04 -9.77
CA ASN A 64 -23.61 -10.59 -9.91
C ASN A 64 -23.87 -9.88 -8.56
N ASP A 65 -24.89 -10.29 -7.81
CA ASP A 65 -25.16 -9.77 -6.46
C ASP A 65 -23.97 -9.95 -5.52
N THR A 66 -23.29 -11.10 -5.61
CA THR A 66 -22.07 -11.38 -4.82
C THR A 66 -20.93 -10.43 -5.21
N LEU A 67 -20.71 -10.21 -6.50
CA LEU A 67 -19.70 -9.28 -7.00
C LEU A 67 -20.00 -7.84 -6.54
N VAL A 68 -21.25 -7.40 -6.69
CA VAL A 68 -21.70 -6.06 -6.26
C VAL A 68 -21.47 -5.86 -4.77
N SER A 69 -21.84 -6.83 -3.93
CA SER A 69 -21.61 -6.76 -2.49
C SER A 69 -20.12 -6.69 -2.13
N SER A 70 -19.27 -7.42 -2.85
CA SER A 70 -17.82 -7.43 -2.65
C SER A 70 -17.19 -6.09 -3.06
N ILE A 71 -17.60 -5.51 -4.19
CA ILE A 71 -17.12 -4.21 -4.65
C ILE A 71 -17.50 -3.10 -3.66
N LYS A 72 -18.71 -3.15 -3.09
CA LYS A 72 -19.16 -2.16 -2.09
C LYS A 72 -18.24 -2.08 -0.87
N ILE A 73 -17.70 -3.21 -0.42
CA ILE A 73 -16.78 -3.26 0.74
C ILE A 73 -15.49 -2.47 0.47
N ILE A 74 -14.97 -2.51 -0.77
CA ILE A 74 -13.71 -1.85 -1.14
C ILE A 74 -13.91 -0.50 -1.83
N ALA A 75 -15.14 -0.11 -2.15
CA ALA A 75 -15.43 1.10 -2.93
C ALA A 75 -14.89 2.37 -2.26
N MET A 76 -15.08 2.50 -0.94
CA MET A 76 -14.54 3.64 -0.18
C MET A 76 -13.01 3.65 -0.21
N MET A 77 -12.36 2.50 -0.04
CA MET A 77 -10.90 2.40 -0.14
C MET A 77 -10.39 2.82 -1.53
N LEU A 78 -11.06 2.38 -2.60
CA LEU A 78 -10.71 2.73 -3.98
C LEU A 78 -10.83 4.24 -4.22
N LEU A 79 -11.90 4.88 -3.73
CA LEU A 79 -12.09 6.34 -3.81
C LEU A 79 -11.01 7.11 -3.04
N ILE A 80 -10.68 6.65 -1.83
CA ILE A 80 -9.64 7.25 -1.00
C ILE A 80 -8.28 7.13 -1.71
N ILE A 81 -7.91 5.95 -2.24
CA ILE A 81 -6.67 5.74 -2.99
C ILE A 81 -6.60 6.63 -4.24
N GLY A 82 -7.70 6.71 -5.02
CA GLY A 82 -7.79 7.56 -6.20
C GLY A 82 -7.63 9.04 -5.87
N GLY A 83 -8.32 9.52 -4.82
CA GLY A 83 -8.18 10.89 -4.32
C GLY A 83 -6.78 11.20 -3.82
N GLY A 84 -6.15 10.26 -3.10
CA GLY A 84 -4.76 10.34 -2.66
C GLY A 84 -3.76 10.43 -3.82
N GLY A 85 -4.00 9.67 -4.89
CA GLY A 85 -3.21 9.73 -6.12
C GLY A 85 -3.34 11.08 -6.85
N ALA A 86 -4.54 11.62 -6.95
CA ALA A 86 -4.76 12.95 -7.52
C ALA A 86 -4.12 14.06 -6.67
N PHE A 87 -4.27 13.99 -5.35
CA PHE A 87 -3.64 14.94 -4.42
C PHE A 87 -2.12 14.87 -4.46
N LYS A 88 -1.55 13.66 -4.57
CA LYS A 88 -0.11 13.47 -4.85
C LYS A 88 0.29 14.25 -6.10
N GLN A 89 -0.47 14.14 -7.20
CA GLN A 89 -0.12 14.83 -8.43
C GLN A 89 -0.15 16.35 -8.26
N VAL A 90 -1.14 16.89 -7.55
CA VAL A 90 -1.20 18.32 -7.20
C VAL A 90 0.03 18.75 -6.39
N LEU A 91 0.47 17.95 -5.42
CA LEU A 91 1.69 18.26 -4.65
C LEU A 91 2.94 18.26 -5.52
N VAL A 92 3.09 17.26 -6.40
CA VAL A 92 4.20 17.21 -7.37
C VAL A 92 4.18 18.41 -8.30
N ASP A 93 3.02 18.73 -8.86
CA ASP A 93 2.84 19.85 -9.79
C ASP A 93 3.05 21.21 -9.10
N SER A 94 2.77 21.31 -7.79
CA SER A 94 3.01 22.50 -6.97
C SER A 94 4.49 22.75 -6.64
N GLY A 95 5.37 21.79 -6.93
CA GLY A 95 6.81 21.90 -6.63
C GLY A 95 7.15 21.66 -5.15
N VAL A 96 6.28 20.99 -4.39
CA VAL A 96 6.55 20.62 -2.99
C VAL A 96 7.78 19.72 -2.88
N ASP A 97 8.03 18.87 -3.89
CA ASP A 97 9.25 18.06 -4.01
C ASP A 97 10.52 18.92 -4.00
N LYS A 98 10.53 20.03 -4.75
CA LYS A 98 11.65 20.97 -4.80
C LYS A 98 11.82 21.74 -3.50
N TYR A 99 10.71 22.16 -2.88
CA TYR A 99 10.73 22.87 -1.61
C TYR A 99 11.30 22.00 -0.47
N ILE A 100 10.87 20.74 -0.41
CA ILE A 100 11.38 19.77 0.57
C ILE A 100 12.86 19.45 0.28
N ALA A 101 13.24 19.26 -0.99
CA ALA A 101 14.64 19.05 -1.37
C ALA A 101 15.54 20.24 -1.00
N SER A 102 15.08 21.49 -1.19
CA SER A 102 15.85 22.67 -0.75
C SER A 102 15.99 22.76 0.76
N MET A 103 14.94 22.41 1.51
CA MET A 103 14.98 22.39 2.97
C MET A 103 15.96 21.32 3.49
N MET A 104 16.08 20.19 2.78
CA MET A 104 17.08 19.17 3.07
C MET A 104 18.52 19.61 2.78
N HIS A 105 18.75 20.37 1.73
CA HIS A 105 20.08 20.89 1.46
C HIS A 105 20.54 21.91 2.53
N GLU A 106 19.59 22.58 3.19
CA GLU A 106 19.87 23.54 4.28
C GLU A 106 19.90 22.91 5.68
N THR A 107 19.35 21.71 5.86
CA THR A 107 19.28 21.04 7.17
C THR A 107 20.01 19.70 7.18
N ASN A 108 20.81 19.45 8.22
CA ASN A 108 21.58 18.21 8.37
C ASN A 108 20.72 17.02 8.85
N ILE A 109 19.44 16.98 8.45
CA ILE A 109 18.45 15.99 8.89
C ILE A 109 18.54 14.73 8.03
N SER A 110 18.42 13.56 8.67
CA SER A 110 18.37 12.27 7.97
C SER A 110 17.23 12.23 6.95
N PRO A 111 17.48 11.86 5.68
CA PRO A 111 16.45 11.71 4.65
C PRO A 111 15.32 10.77 5.06
N LEU A 112 15.66 9.69 5.78
CA LEU A 112 14.71 8.70 6.28
C LEU A 112 13.76 9.29 7.33
N LEU A 113 14.29 10.10 8.25
CA LEU A 113 13.49 10.77 9.27
C LEU A 113 12.53 11.79 8.63
N MET A 114 12.98 12.49 7.58
CA MET A 114 12.14 13.45 6.87
C MET A 114 11.00 12.74 6.13
N ALA A 115 11.31 11.68 5.39
CA ALA A 115 10.30 10.89 4.68
C ALA A 115 9.25 10.29 5.65
N TRP A 116 9.71 9.76 6.79
CA TRP A 116 8.83 9.30 7.86
C TRP A 116 7.95 10.42 8.41
N SER A 117 8.51 11.62 8.63
CA SER A 117 7.77 12.77 9.18
C SER A 117 6.70 13.27 8.21
N ILE A 118 7.00 13.31 6.91
CA ILE A 118 6.03 13.66 5.87
C ILE A 118 4.89 12.64 5.87
N ALA A 119 5.21 11.35 5.89
CA ALA A 119 4.22 10.27 5.96
C ALA A 119 3.36 10.37 7.22
N ALA A 120 3.97 10.68 8.36
CA ALA A 120 3.30 10.84 9.65
C ALA A 120 2.30 12.01 9.64
N VAL A 121 2.70 13.18 9.15
CA VAL A 121 1.83 14.35 9.05
C VAL A 121 0.67 14.08 8.10
N LEU A 122 0.94 13.50 6.94
CA LEU A 122 -0.10 13.13 5.98
C LEU A 122 -1.04 12.07 6.56
N ARG A 123 -0.54 11.11 7.33
CA ARG A 123 -1.35 10.11 8.01
C ARG A 123 -2.33 10.74 9.00
N ILE A 124 -1.85 11.64 9.85
CA ILE A 124 -2.68 12.32 10.85
C ILE A 124 -3.77 13.17 10.16
N ALA A 125 -3.45 13.81 9.03
CA ALA A 125 -4.39 14.63 8.28
C ALA A 125 -5.41 13.79 7.47
N LEU A 126 -4.95 12.74 6.79
CA LEU A 126 -5.73 12.02 5.78
C LEU A 126 -6.48 10.80 6.33
N GLY A 127 -6.03 10.24 7.46
CA GLY A 127 -6.73 9.13 8.12
C GLY A 127 -6.66 7.78 7.41
N SER A 128 -6.06 7.67 6.22
CA SER A 128 -5.80 6.38 5.55
C SER A 128 -4.31 6.10 5.44
N ALA A 129 -3.88 4.96 5.98
CA ALA A 129 -2.48 4.53 5.94
C ALA A 129 -1.98 4.30 4.51
N THR A 130 -2.84 3.81 3.61
CA THR A 130 -2.45 3.53 2.22
C THR A 130 -2.27 4.83 1.42
N VAL A 131 -3.15 5.80 1.62
CA VAL A 131 -3.03 7.10 0.95
C VAL A 131 -1.84 7.88 1.46
N ALA A 132 -1.66 7.92 2.78
CA ALA A 132 -0.49 8.57 3.37
C ALA A 132 0.82 7.97 2.82
N ALA A 133 0.90 6.65 2.69
CA ALA A 133 2.07 5.97 2.12
C ALA A 133 2.30 6.33 0.64
N ILE A 134 1.26 6.28 -0.20
CA ILE A 134 1.39 6.56 -1.65
C ILE A 134 1.77 8.02 -1.88
N THR A 135 1.15 8.94 -1.17
CA THR A 135 1.42 10.38 -1.29
C THR A 135 2.83 10.70 -0.77
N ALA A 136 3.18 10.25 0.44
CA ALA A 136 4.51 10.48 1.01
C ALA A 136 5.62 9.80 0.20
N GLY A 137 5.40 8.58 -0.27
CA GLY A 137 6.35 7.87 -1.15
C GLY A 137 6.56 8.61 -2.47
N GLY A 138 5.51 9.23 -3.02
CA GLY A 138 5.61 10.11 -4.18
C GLY A 138 6.49 11.33 -3.94
N ILE A 139 6.36 11.96 -2.77
CA ILE A 139 7.15 13.13 -2.35
C ILE A 139 8.59 12.75 -1.99
N ALA A 140 8.80 11.57 -1.41
CA ALA A 140 10.11 11.08 -0.99
C ALA A 140 10.92 10.45 -2.14
N ALA A 141 10.28 10.07 -3.25
CA ALA A 141 10.97 9.44 -4.39
C ALA A 141 12.14 10.28 -4.94
N PRO A 142 12.03 11.61 -5.14
CA PRO A 142 13.17 12.43 -5.55
C PRO A 142 14.32 12.46 -4.52
N LEU A 143 14.02 12.27 -3.23
CA LEU A 143 15.04 12.28 -2.17
C LEU A 143 16.03 11.13 -2.31
N ILE A 144 15.58 9.99 -2.83
CA ILE A 144 16.46 8.84 -3.12
C ILE A 144 17.53 9.25 -4.14
N ALA A 145 17.12 9.95 -5.20
CA ALA A 145 18.02 10.36 -6.28
C ALA A 145 19.01 11.45 -5.86
N THR A 146 18.61 12.35 -4.94
CA THR A 146 19.47 13.45 -4.47
C THR A 146 20.38 13.08 -3.31
N THR A 147 19.95 12.19 -2.42
CA THR A 147 20.69 11.85 -1.19
C THR A 147 21.43 10.51 -1.27
N GLY A 148 21.12 9.66 -2.25
CA GLY A 148 21.75 8.34 -2.43
C GLY A 148 21.32 7.30 -1.38
N VAL A 149 20.31 7.58 -0.56
CA VAL A 149 19.78 6.64 0.43
C VAL A 149 19.15 5.43 -0.26
N SER A 150 19.31 4.26 0.34
CA SER A 150 18.72 3.00 -0.15
C SER A 150 17.19 3.14 -0.35
N PRO A 151 16.67 2.80 -1.55
CA PRO A 151 15.23 2.79 -1.81
C PRO A 151 14.46 1.88 -0.84
N GLU A 152 15.05 0.76 -0.43
CA GLU A 152 14.47 -0.20 0.48
C GLU A 152 14.23 0.42 1.87
N LEU A 153 15.23 1.13 2.40
CA LEU A 153 15.11 1.85 3.67
C LEU A 153 14.08 2.99 3.56
N MET A 154 14.02 3.68 2.41
CA MET A 154 13.03 4.72 2.17
C MET A 154 11.60 4.17 2.21
N VAL A 155 11.36 3.00 1.60
CA VAL A 155 10.06 2.32 1.65
C VAL A 155 9.69 1.95 3.09
N ILE A 156 10.64 1.46 3.89
CA ILE A 156 10.40 1.13 5.31
C ILE A 156 10.08 2.41 6.11
N ALA A 157 10.83 3.51 5.89
CA ALA A 157 10.59 4.77 6.59
C ALA A 157 9.22 5.38 6.26
N VAL A 158 8.84 5.41 4.98
CA VAL A 158 7.52 5.90 4.54
C VAL A 158 6.40 4.99 5.03
N GLY A 159 6.55 3.68 4.91
CA GLY A 159 5.55 2.70 5.33
C GLY A 159 5.33 2.68 6.84
N SER A 160 6.39 2.86 7.63
CA SER A 160 6.27 3.00 9.08
C SER A 160 5.64 4.34 9.48
N GLY A 161 5.99 5.44 8.81
CA GLY A 161 5.36 6.76 9.09
C GLY A 161 3.88 6.80 8.73
N SER A 162 3.46 6.08 7.69
CA SER A 162 2.07 6.08 7.22
C SER A 162 1.10 5.36 8.14
N VAL A 163 1.58 4.60 9.14
CA VAL A 163 0.73 3.91 10.14
C VAL A 163 0.79 4.60 11.50
N ILE A 164 1.31 5.82 11.58
CA ILE A 164 1.36 6.52 12.87
C ILE A 164 -0.05 6.97 13.30
N PHE A 165 -0.37 6.76 14.57
CA PHE A 165 -1.47 7.42 15.27
C PHE A 165 -2.79 7.52 14.48
N SER A 166 -3.40 6.37 14.19
CA SER A 166 -4.79 6.30 13.71
C SER A 166 -5.78 6.88 14.71
N HIS A 167 -6.66 7.79 14.28
CA HIS A 167 -7.69 8.39 15.15
C HIS A 167 -9.04 8.43 14.44
N VAL A 168 -9.94 9.31 14.87
CA VAL A 168 -11.34 9.37 14.41
C VAL A 168 -11.51 9.56 12.90
N ASN A 169 -10.48 9.98 12.17
CA ASN A 169 -10.49 10.09 10.71
C ASN A 169 -10.13 8.79 9.98
N ASP A 170 -9.79 7.72 10.70
CA ASP A 170 -9.40 6.44 10.12
C ASP A 170 -10.54 5.40 10.18
N PRO A 171 -10.94 4.82 9.04
CA PRO A 171 -11.86 3.68 9.01
C PRO A 171 -11.42 2.49 9.88
N GLY A 172 -10.11 2.22 9.97
CA GLY A 172 -9.55 1.15 10.81
C GLY A 172 -9.81 1.37 12.30
N PHE A 173 -9.76 2.63 12.76
CA PHE A 173 -10.10 3.01 14.14
C PHE A 173 -11.54 2.63 14.49
N TRP A 174 -12.48 2.96 13.61
CA TRP A 174 -13.90 2.64 13.81
C TRP A 174 -14.18 1.16 13.73
N LEU A 175 -13.54 0.45 12.79
CA LEU A 175 -13.65 -1.00 12.67
C LEU A 175 -13.22 -1.70 13.97
N PHE A 176 -12.09 -1.29 14.54
CA PHE A 176 -11.58 -1.86 15.79
C PHE A 176 -12.49 -1.53 16.98
N LYS A 177 -12.95 -0.27 17.09
CA LYS A 177 -13.91 0.15 18.11
C LYS A 177 -15.18 -0.70 18.08
N GLU A 178 -15.80 -0.87 16.91
CA GLU A 178 -17.06 -1.61 16.75
C GLU A 178 -16.89 -3.12 16.99
N TYR A 179 -15.81 -3.72 16.48
CA TYR A 179 -15.56 -5.16 16.68
C TYR A 179 -15.39 -5.55 18.15
N PHE A 180 -14.75 -4.69 18.94
CA PHE A 180 -14.50 -4.93 20.36
C PHE A 180 -15.46 -4.19 21.28
N ASN A 181 -16.45 -3.48 20.73
CA ASN A 181 -17.43 -2.66 21.43
C ASN A 181 -16.80 -1.69 22.47
N LEU A 182 -15.68 -1.07 22.10
CA LEU A 182 -14.90 -0.19 22.96
C LEU A 182 -15.43 1.24 22.94
N THR A 183 -15.09 2.02 23.98
CA THR A 183 -15.25 3.48 23.95
C THR A 183 -14.17 4.14 23.07
N ILE A 184 -14.40 5.38 22.65
CA ILE A 184 -13.40 6.16 21.88
C ILE A 184 -12.09 6.29 22.66
N GLY A 185 -12.16 6.57 23.97
CA GLY A 185 -10.97 6.70 24.82
C GLY A 185 -10.17 5.40 24.94
N GLU A 186 -10.84 4.26 25.05
CA GLU A 186 -10.20 2.94 25.06
C GLU A 186 -9.59 2.58 23.71
N THR A 187 -10.27 2.95 22.61
CA THR A 187 -9.77 2.73 21.25
C THR A 187 -8.51 3.55 21.00
N ILE A 188 -8.46 4.81 21.44
CA ILE A 188 -7.23 5.62 21.33
C ILE A 188 -6.08 4.99 22.14
N LYS A 189 -6.35 4.55 23.37
CA LYS A 189 -5.32 3.96 24.23
C LYS A 189 -4.81 2.60 23.75
N SER A 190 -5.60 1.87 22.98
CA SER A 190 -5.22 0.55 22.46
C SER A 190 -4.73 0.65 21.01
N TRP A 191 -5.63 0.99 20.09
CA TRP A 191 -5.39 1.03 18.65
C TRP A 191 -4.39 2.13 18.25
N SER A 192 -4.67 3.39 18.60
CA SER A 192 -3.80 4.51 18.21
C SER A 192 -2.40 4.37 18.83
N MET A 193 -2.34 3.89 20.08
CA MET A 193 -1.07 3.66 20.78
C MET A 193 -0.26 2.54 20.12
N LEU A 194 -0.90 1.41 19.79
CA LEU A 194 -0.27 0.32 19.05
C LEU A 194 0.31 0.81 17.72
N GLU A 195 -0.49 1.54 16.93
CA GLU A 195 -0.07 2.10 15.65
C GLU A 195 1.13 3.03 15.78
N THR A 196 1.12 3.93 16.77
CA THR A 196 2.27 4.79 17.07
C THR A 196 3.51 3.99 17.45
N ILE A 197 3.38 2.94 18.28
CA ILE A 197 4.52 2.08 18.65
C ILE A 197 5.11 1.41 17.39
N ILE A 198 4.27 0.82 16.54
CA ILE A 198 4.71 0.19 15.29
C ILE A 198 5.46 1.21 14.41
N SER A 199 4.90 2.41 14.26
CA SER A 199 5.50 3.48 13.46
C SER A 199 6.88 3.90 13.96
N VAL A 200 7.02 4.10 15.27
CA VAL A 200 8.28 4.52 15.89
C VAL A 200 9.30 3.38 15.88
N CYS A 201 8.89 2.14 16.18
CA CYS A 201 9.77 0.97 16.09
C CYS A 201 10.27 0.75 14.65
N GLY A 202 9.41 0.95 13.65
CA GLY A 202 9.78 0.89 12.25
C GLY A 202 10.82 1.94 11.86
N LEU A 203 10.65 3.18 12.33
CA LEU A 203 11.65 4.24 12.14
C LEU A 203 12.98 3.91 12.80
N VAL A 204 12.97 3.50 14.07
CA VAL A 204 14.18 3.13 14.80
C VAL A 204 14.90 1.97 14.11
N GLY A 205 14.16 0.93 13.71
CA GLY A 205 14.72 -0.19 12.96
C GLY A 205 15.34 0.24 11.62
N CYS A 206 14.67 1.14 10.91
CA CYS A 206 15.18 1.71 9.66
C CYS A 206 16.49 2.49 9.87
N LEU A 207 16.55 3.34 10.90
CA LEU A 207 17.75 4.12 11.23
C LEU A 207 18.91 3.22 11.68
N LEU A 208 18.64 2.16 12.46
CA LEU A 208 19.65 1.20 12.87
C LEU A 208 20.22 0.43 11.68
N LEU A 209 19.36 -0.01 10.74
CA LEU A 209 19.82 -0.67 9.53
C LEU A 209 20.67 0.26 8.66
N ASN A 210 20.30 1.55 8.58
CA ASN A 210 21.08 2.57 7.88
C ASN A 210 22.47 2.82 8.49
N MET A 211 22.74 2.40 9.73
CA MET A 211 24.08 2.50 10.31
C MET A 211 25.00 1.34 9.91
N VAL A 212 24.41 0.23 9.45
CA VAL A 212 25.13 -1.01 9.13
C VAL A 212 25.40 -1.16 7.63
N ILE A 213 24.54 -0.55 6.80
CA ILE A 213 24.59 -0.56 5.34
C ILE A 213 25.18 0.77 4.85
#